data_AF-A0A8B3LFT4-F1
#
_entry.id   AF-A0A8B3LFT4-F1
#
_cell.length_a   1.000
_cell.length_b   1.000
_cell.length_c   1.000
_cell.angle_alpha   90.00
_cell.angle_beta   90.00
_cell.angle_gamma   90.00
#
_symmetry.space_group_name_H-M   'P 1'
#
loop_
_entity.id
_entity.type
_entity.pdbx_description
1 polymer ?
#
loop_
_entity_poly.entity_id
_entity_poly.type
_entity_poly.pdbx_seq_one_letter_code
_entity_poly.pdbx_strand_id
1 'polypeptide(L)' 'MLELYGTELSSRLLLGTAQYPSPAILADAVKASGTSVVTVSLRREMAGG' A
#
# COMPACT_ATOMS: atom_id res chain seq x y z
N MET A 1 4.91 -4.17 18.02
CA MET A 1 3.93 -3.19 17.51
C MET A 1 4.68 -1.94 17.07
N LEU A 2 4.25 -1.32 15.97
CA LEU A 2 4.78 -0.04 15.49
C LEU A 2 3.73 1.04 15.73
N GLU A 3 4.10 2.19 16.27
CA GLU A 3 3.18 3.32 16.44
C GLU A 3 3.57 4.44 15.48
N LEU A 4 2.63 4.88 14.64
CA LEU A 4 2.80 6.00 13.72
C LEU A 4 1.65 6.98 13.90
N TYR A 5 1.96 8.25 14.22
CA TYR A 5 0.97 9.31 14.39
C TYR A 5 -0.18 8.94 15.36
N GLY A 6 0.12 8.23 16.45
CA GLY A 6 -0.88 7.76 17.42
C GLY A 6 -1.71 6.55 16.96
N THR A 7 -1.34 5.91 15.84
CA THR A 7 -1.97 4.67 15.37
C THR A 7 -1.04 3.49 15.59
N GLU A 8 -1.51 2.48 16.33
CA GLU A 8 -0.81 1.21 16.50
C GLU A 8 -1.00 0.31 15.27
N LEU A 9 0.11 -0.20 14.75
CA LEU A 9 0.17 -1.13 13.63
C LEU A 9 0.72 -2.47 14.10
N SER A 10 0.01 -3.54 13.73
CA SER A 10 0.39 -4.91 14.06
C SER A 10 1.65 -5.36 13.32
N SER A 11 1.90 -4.82 12.12
CA SER A 11 3.08 -5.11 11.30
C SER A 11 4.03 -3.91 11.22
N ARG A 12 5.34 -4.20 11.19
CA ARG A 12 6.41 -3.21 10.93
C ARG A 12 6.71 -3.05 9.44
N LEU A 13 6.10 -3.88 8.58
CA LEU A 13 6.26 -3.82 7.14
C LEU A 13 5.32 -2.76 6.55
N LEU A 14 5.85 -1.93 5.66
CA LEU A 14 5.10 -0.99 4.83
C LEU A 14 5.32 -1.40 3.38
N LEU A 15 4.25 -1.60 2.61
CA LEU A 15 4.33 -2.14 1.25
C LEU A 15 3.93 -1.10 0.20
N GLY A 16 4.68 -0.98 -0.89
CA GLY A 16 4.29 -0.15 -2.04
C GLY A 16 3.32 -0.88 -2.97
N THR A 17 2.58 -0.13 -3.79
CA THR A 17 1.62 -0.69 -4.77
C THR A 17 2.11 -0.63 -6.22
N ALA A 18 3.27 -0.01 -6.48
CA ALA A 18 3.84 0.11 -7.82
C ALA A 18 4.46 -1.21 -8.33
N GLN A 19 4.60 -1.33 -9.65
CA GLN A 19 5.35 -2.40 -10.35
C GLN A 19 4.82 -3.84 -10.20
N TYR A 20 3.64 -4.04 -9.63
CA TYR A 20 2.99 -5.35 -9.66
C TYR A 20 2.51 -5.71 -11.08
N PRO A 21 2.69 -6.95 -11.55
CA PRO A 21 2.30 -7.32 -12.92
C PRO A 21 0.78 -7.26 -13.17
N SER A 22 -0.02 -7.34 -12.12
CA SER A 22 -1.48 -7.15 -12.18
C SER A 22 -2.06 -6.77 -10.81
N PRO A 23 -3.28 -6.20 -10.76
CA PRO A 23 -3.98 -5.94 -9.49
C PRO A 23 -4.24 -7.20 -8.65
N ALA A 24 -4.45 -8.35 -9.29
CA ALA A 24 -4.63 -9.62 -8.59
C ALA A 24 -3.37 -10.03 -7.83
N ILE A 25 -2.20 -9.91 -8.47
CA ILE A 25 -0.91 -10.24 -7.83
C ILE A 25 -0.61 -9.25 -6.69
N LEU A 26 -0.94 -7.96 -6.85
CA LEU A 26 -0.86 -7.00 -5.74
C LEU A 26 -1.73 -7.44 -4.56
N ALA A 27 -2.98 -7.81 -4.80
CA ALA A 27 -3.90 -8.23 -3.74
C ALA A 27 -3.38 -9.47 -2.99
N ASP A 28 -2.83 -10.45 -3.72
CA ASP A 28 -2.26 -11.65 -3.13
C ASP A 28 -0.98 -11.35 -2.34
N ALA A 29 -0.12 -10.47 -2.86
CA ALA A 29 1.08 -10.03 -2.14
C ALA A 29 0.75 -9.27 -0.85
N VAL A 30 -0.26 -8.40 -0.85
CA VAL A 30 -0.73 -7.71 0.36
C VAL A 30 -1.17 -8.72 1.42
N LYS A 31 -2.01 -9.70 1.05
CA LYS A 31 -2.46 -10.75 1.97
C LYS A 31 -1.31 -11.59 2.51
N ALA A 32 -0.41 -12.04 1.63
CA ALA A 32 0.72 -12.89 2.00
C ALA A 32 1.73 -12.16 2.90
N SER A 33 1.92 -10.84 2.70
CA SER A 33 2.88 -10.05 3.46
C SER A 33 2.46 -9.77 4.92
N GLY A 34 1.17 -9.87 5.24
CA GLY A 34 0.63 -9.47 6.55
C GLY A 34 0.88 -7.98 6.87
N THR A 35 1.11 -7.14 5.86
CA THR A 35 1.28 -5.70 6.05
C THR A 35 0.01 -5.06 6.60
N SER A 36 0.16 -4.05 7.45
CA SER A 36 -0.95 -3.23 7.94
C SER A 36 -1.18 -1.98 7.11
N VAL A 37 -0.22 -1.62 6.24
CA VAL A 37 -0.23 -0.37 5.47
C VAL A 37 0.29 -0.62 4.05
N VAL A 38 -0.39 -0.01 3.08
CA VAL A 38 0.07 0.11 1.69
C VAL A 38 0.22 1.57 1.28
N THR A 39 1.20 1.90 0.45
CA THR A 39 1.38 3.25 -0.10
C THR A 39 0.78 3.37 -1.49
N VAL A 40 0.21 4.54 -1.79
CA VAL A 40 -0.31 4.90 -3.12
C VAL A 40 0.31 6.21 -3.56
N SER A 41 0.51 6.35 -4.87
CA SER A 41 0.91 7.62 -5.46
C SER A 41 -0.33 8.43 -5.85
N LEU A 42 -0.30 9.72 -5.58
CA LEU A 42 -1.27 10.67 -6.14
C LEU A 42 -0.67 11.25 -7.40
N ARG A 43 -1.44 11.25 -8.49
CA ARG A 43 -1.12 11.98 -9.72
C ARG A 43 -2.16 13.06 -9.93
N ARG A 44 -1.74 14.21 -10.46
CA ARG A 44 -2.70 15.24 -10.88
C ARG A 44 -3.49 14.68 -12.05
N GLU A 45 -4.81 14.67 -11.92
CA GLU A 45 -5.70 14.41 -13.04
C GLU A 45 -5.91 15.75 -13.76
N MET A 46 -5.33 15.90 -14.94
CA MET A 46 -5.71 17.01 -15.80
C MET A 46 -7.05 16.64 -16.43
N ALA A 47 -8.09 17.44 -16.17
CA ALA A 47 -9.31 17.35 -16.95
C ALA A 47 -8.92 17.45 -18.43
N GLY A 48 -9.24 16.41 -19.21
CA GLY A 48 -8.99 16.43 -20.64
C GLY A 48 -9.68 17.64 -21.26
N GLY A 49 -8.95 18.36 -22.10
CA GLY A 49 -9.57 19.11 -23.19
C GLY A 49 -10.09 18.13 -24.24
#